data_AF-A0AAV5VXU8-F1
#
_entry.id   AF-A0AAV5VXU8-F1
#
_cell.length_a   1.000
_cell.length_b   1.000
_cell.length_c   1.000
_cell.angle_alpha   90.00
_cell.angle_beta   90.00
_cell.angle_gamma   90.00
#
_symmetry.space_group_name_H-M   'P 1'
#
loop_
_entity.id
_entity.type
_entity.pdbx_description
1 polymer ?
#
loop_
_entity_poly.entity_id
_entity_poly.type
_entity_poly.pdbx_seq_one_letter_code
_entity_poly.pdbx_strand_id
1 'polypeptide(L)'
;RSVSGVRGIIEDLVAYHAIDFGDEKPTLWDRIKAYILFPITFIFKMTVPLGAIQWSKPMAVIHAIVAPQCLLFNLQVLLFTPIPGGPGLYAFVPIISLIIIVLILCFTTMDEEPRFYKLIASLSGFVMSIGWMYCISAEIVDVITMIGVVTGIDQAILGLTIIAWANSVSDLIADRAIARQGFCRMAMAAALGGPLFNLLIGFGLPFTIAKLKGSDVPIAFNSVSLIMVTFMFISLLFTTVNLLVFRANLKRVYGLIMIAIYFAFLVFILLSATNVLNWI
;
A
#
# COMPACT_ATOMS: atom_id res chain seq x y z
N ARG A 1 -6.28 -2.23 -35.01
CA ARG A 1 -6.15 -1.31 -36.17
C ARG A 1 -6.13 0.09 -35.59
N SER A 2 -4.95 0.74 -35.56
CA SER A 2 -4.73 2.09 -35.04
C SER A 2 -5.65 3.06 -35.80
N VAL A 3 -6.65 3.63 -35.12
CA VAL A 3 -7.44 4.74 -35.67
C VAL A 3 -6.58 5.98 -35.46
N SER A 4 -5.69 6.28 -36.40
CA SER A 4 -4.83 7.45 -36.31
C SER A 4 -5.68 8.73 -36.44
N GLY A 5 -5.87 9.42 -35.30
CA GLY A 5 -6.60 10.67 -35.22
C GLY A 5 -7.16 10.94 -33.82
N VAL A 6 -7.75 12.13 -33.61
CA VAL A 6 -8.39 12.54 -32.34
C VAL A 6 -9.40 11.50 -31.85
N ARG A 7 -10.06 10.79 -32.76
CA ARG A 7 -11.03 9.73 -32.47
C ARG A 7 -10.38 8.48 -31.84
N GLY A 8 -9.21 8.05 -32.32
CA GLY A 8 -8.46 6.96 -31.70
C GLY A 8 -7.89 7.35 -30.33
N ILE A 9 -7.49 8.61 -30.16
CA ILE A 9 -7.08 9.14 -28.84
C ILE A 9 -8.24 9.07 -27.85
N ILE A 10 -9.46 9.44 -28.27
CA ILE A 10 -10.65 9.38 -27.42
C ILE A 10 -11.02 7.91 -27.11
N GLU A 11 -10.97 7.03 -28.10
CA GLU A 11 -11.26 5.60 -27.90
C GLU A 11 -10.25 4.94 -26.94
N ASP A 12 -8.95 5.25 -27.07
CA ASP A 12 -7.91 4.82 -26.13
C ASP A 12 -8.11 5.40 -24.73
N LEU A 13 -8.51 6.67 -24.62
CA LEU A 13 -8.81 7.29 -23.31
C LEU A 13 -10.05 6.67 -22.66
N VAL A 14 -11.08 6.35 -23.43
CA VAL A 14 -12.30 5.71 -22.93
C VAL A 14 -12.01 4.28 -22.51
N ALA A 15 -11.24 3.53 -23.29
CA ALA A 15 -10.75 2.20 -22.93
C ALA A 15 -9.90 2.23 -21.65
N TYR A 16 -9.08 3.26 -21.48
CA TYR A 16 -8.26 3.45 -20.28
C TYR A 16 -9.09 3.61 -19.01
N HIS A 17 -10.21 4.33 -19.08
CA HIS A 17 -11.10 4.57 -17.93
C HIS A 17 -12.18 3.51 -17.75
N ALA A 18 -12.34 2.60 -18.70
CA ALA A 18 -13.22 1.46 -18.54
C ALA A 18 -12.79 0.67 -17.28
N ILE A 19 -13.78 0.38 -16.44
CA ILE A 19 -13.61 -0.51 -15.30
C ILE A 19 -13.70 -1.93 -15.88
N ASP A 20 -12.63 -2.69 -15.72
CA ASP A 20 -12.55 -4.06 -16.24
C ASP A 20 -13.39 -4.97 -15.34
N PHE A 21 -14.67 -5.10 -15.67
CA PHE A 21 -15.47 -6.21 -15.21
C PHE A 21 -15.04 -7.36 -16.11
N GLY A 22 -14.41 -8.40 -15.55
CA GLY A 22 -14.00 -9.57 -16.34
C GLY A 22 -15.16 -10.20 -17.14
N ASP A 23 -14.94 -11.37 -17.75
CA ASP A 23 -15.90 -11.98 -18.71
C ASP A 23 -17.33 -12.28 -18.18
N GLU A 24 -17.66 -11.98 -16.92
CA GLU A 24 -18.99 -12.10 -16.34
C GLU A 24 -19.83 -10.81 -16.48
N LYS A 25 -21.11 -10.96 -16.83
CA LYS A 25 -22.05 -9.83 -16.91
C LYS A 25 -22.11 -9.10 -15.55
N PRO A 26 -21.94 -7.77 -15.51
CA PRO A 26 -21.81 -7.05 -14.25
C PRO A 26 -23.11 -7.13 -13.45
N THR A 27 -23.01 -7.62 -12.21
CA THR A 27 -24.14 -7.63 -11.28
C THR A 27 -24.54 -6.20 -10.89
N LEU A 28 -25.75 -6.01 -10.35
CA LEU A 28 -26.18 -4.68 -9.88
C LEU A 28 -25.20 -4.11 -8.83
N TRP A 29 -24.64 -4.96 -7.98
CA TRP A 29 -23.63 -4.59 -7.00
C TRP A 29 -22.33 -4.13 -7.64
N ASP A 30 -21.88 -4.76 -8.73
CA ASP A 30 -20.67 -4.37 -9.43
C ASP A 30 -20.85 -3.02 -10.13
N ARG A 31 -22.04 -2.76 -10.68
CA ARG A 31 -22.37 -1.44 -11.26
C ARG A 31 -22.35 -0.34 -10.22
N ILE A 32 -22.97 -0.55 -9.06
CA ILE A 32 -22.97 0.43 -7.96
C ILE A 32 -21.54 0.70 -7.48
N LYS A 33 -20.74 -0.36 -7.26
CA LYS A 33 -19.33 -0.22 -6.90
C LYS A 33 -18.56 0.57 -7.94
N ALA A 34 -18.78 0.30 -9.21
CA ALA A 34 -18.10 0.99 -10.29
C ALA A 34 -18.40 2.49 -10.31
N TYR A 35 -19.65 2.91 -10.10
CA TYR A 35 -19.98 4.34 -10.01
C TYR A 35 -19.28 5.03 -8.83
N ILE A 36 -19.20 4.38 -7.68
CA ILE A 36 -18.53 4.91 -6.49
C ILE A 36 -17.01 4.95 -6.68
N LEU A 37 -16.43 3.92 -7.28
CA LEU A 37 -14.99 3.77 -7.46
C LEU A 37 -14.47 4.51 -8.68
N PHE A 38 -15.32 4.91 -9.61
CA PHE A 38 -14.96 5.63 -10.84
C PHE A 38 -14.12 6.88 -10.57
N PRO A 39 -14.54 7.87 -9.73
CA PRO A 39 -13.74 9.07 -9.50
C PRO A 39 -12.37 8.74 -8.87
N ILE A 40 -12.32 7.76 -7.96
CA ILE A 40 -11.10 7.37 -7.26
C ILE A 40 -10.13 6.67 -8.23
N THR A 41 -10.61 5.69 -8.97
CA THR A 41 -9.81 4.95 -9.96
C THR A 41 -9.39 5.85 -11.11
N PHE A 42 -10.20 6.83 -11.51
CA PHE A 42 -9.85 7.84 -12.51
C PHE A 42 -8.62 8.64 -12.07
N ILE A 43 -8.60 9.17 -10.84
CA ILE A 43 -7.47 9.93 -10.30
C ILE A 43 -6.20 9.07 -10.23
N PHE A 44 -6.30 7.82 -9.74
CA PHE A 44 -5.14 6.94 -9.67
C PHE A 44 -4.60 6.56 -11.04
N LYS A 45 -5.49 6.23 -11.98
CA LYS A 45 -5.09 5.94 -13.36
C LYS A 45 -4.41 7.15 -14.01
N MET A 46 -4.90 8.37 -13.78
CA MET A 46 -4.26 9.59 -14.30
C MET A 46 -2.88 9.88 -13.70
N THR A 47 -2.64 9.47 -12.46
CA THR A 47 -1.42 9.86 -11.73
C THR A 47 -0.35 8.78 -11.74
N VAL A 48 -0.75 7.51 -11.79
CA VAL A 48 0.15 6.35 -11.74
C VAL A 48 0.35 5.78 -13.15
N PRO A 49 1.55 5.92 -13.75
CA PRO A 49 1.86 5.26 -15.01
C PRO A 49 1.93 3.74 -14.82
N LEU A 50 1.32 2.99 -15.73
CA LEU A 50 1.23 1.52 -15.65
C LEU A 50 1.89 0.91 -16.89
N GLY A 51 2.93 0.10 -16.68
CA GLY A 51 3.67 -0.55 -17.77
C GLY A 51 2.95 -1.75 -18.42
N ALA A 52 1.83 -2.21 -17.86
CA ALA A 52 1.08 -3.37 -18.35
C ALA A 52 0.08 -3.05 -19.49
N ILE A 53 -0.11 -1.77 -19.82
CA ILE A 53 -1.15 -1.30 -20.74
C ILE A 53 -0.56 -1.11 -22.15
N GLN A 54 -1.41 -1.20 -23.17
CA GLN A 54 -1.03 -0.89 -24.55
C GLN A 54 -0.52 0.55 -24.66
N TRP A 55 0.54 0.73 -25.44
CA TRP A 55 1.18 2.02 -25.63
C TRP A 55 0.23 3.01 -26.30
N SER A 56 0.11 4.20 -25.71
CA SER A 56 -0.46 5.37 -26.38
C SER A 56 0.32 6.63 -26.02
N LYS A 57 0.79 7.34 -27.05
CA LYS A 57 1.52 8.62 -26.90
C LYS A 57 0.77 9.67 -26.06
N PRO A 58 -0.55 9.91 -26.23
CA PRO A 58 -1.26 10.91 -25.40
C PRO A 58 -1.25 10.54 -23.92
N MET A 59 -1.35 9.27 -23.57
CA MET A 59 -1.33 8.83 -22.18
C MET A 59 0.06 9.03 -21.55
N ALA A 60 1.11 8.70 -22.30
CA ALA A 60 2.49 8.91 -21.84
C ALA A 60 2.79 10.40 -21.59
N VAL A 61 2.26 11.31 -22.41
CA VAL A 61 2.38 12.75 -22.20
C VAL A 61 1.61 13.21 -20.96
N ILE A 62 0.39 12.71 -20.74
CA ILE A 62 -0.39 13.01 -19.54
C ILE A 62 0.36 12.54 -18.29
N HIS A 63 0.87 11.31 -18.27
CA HIS A 63 1.64 10.80 -17.13
C HIS A 63 2.94 11.58 -16.90
N ALA A 64 3.63 12.03 -17.95
CA ALA A 64 4.83 12.86 -17.83
C ALA A 64 4.54 14.25 -17.20
N ILE A 65 3.30 14.73 -17.28
CA ILE A 65 2.83 15.96 -16.65
C ILE A 65 2.28 15.70 -15.25
N VAL A 66 1.50 14.64 -15.05
CA VAL A 66 0.76 14.48 -13.80
C VAL A 66 1.61 13.78 -12.74
N ALA A 67 2.41 12.79 -13.12
CA ALA A 67 3.12 11.94 -12.17
C ALA A 67 4.20 12.70 -11.36
N PRO A 68 5.11 13.50 -11.96
CA PRO A 68 6.13 14.20 -11.18
C PRO A 68 5.51 15.22 -10.23
N GLN A 69 4.53 15.99 -10.71
CA GLN A 69 3.81 17.03 -9.97
C GLN A 69 3.06 16.44 -8.77
N CYS A 70 2.33 15.34 -8.98
CA CYS A 70 1.65 14.66 -7.88
C CYS A 70 2.62 14.00 -6.91
N LEU A 71 3.76 13.45 -7.36
CA LEU A 71 4.74 12.84 -6.47
C LEU A 71 5.29 13.86 -5.44
N LEU A 72 5.53 15.10 -5.84
CA LEU A 72 6.03 16.14 -4.94
C LEU A 72 4.99 16.62 -3.93
N PHE A 73 3.73 16.70 -4.39
CA PHE A 73 2.62 16.98 -3.50
C PHE A 73 2.54 15.91 -2.41
N ASN A 74 2.58 14.63 -2.82
CA ASN A 74 2.51 13.49 -1.90
C ASN A 74 3.69 13.45 -0.91
N LEU A 75 4.91 13.76 -1.36
CA LEU A 75 6.11 13.74 -0.52
C LEU A 75 6.30 15.01 0.33
N GLN A 76 5.32 15.93 0.35
CA GLN A 76 5.40 17.23 1.07
C GLN A 76 6.68 18.03 0.76
N VAL A 77 7.29 17.80 -0.42
CA VAL A 77 8.56 18.41 -0.82
C VAL A 77 8.41 19.91 -1.16
N LEU A 78 7.17 20.40 -1.21
CA LEU A 78 6.83 21.80 -1.49
C LEU A 78 7.45 22.79 -0.50
N LEU A 79 7.74 22.36 0.73
CA LEU A 79 8.32 23.20 1.78
C LEU A 79 9.85 23.11 1.86
N PHE A 80 10.48 22.18 1.13
CA PHE A 80 11.93 22.06 1.09
C PHE A 80 12.54 23.05 0.08
N THR A 81 13.53 23.81 0.52
CA THR A 81 14.35 24.67 -0.34
C THR A 81 15.71 24.00 -0.54
N PRO A 82 16.04 23.52 -1.75
CA PRO A 82 17.33 22.88 -2.02
C PRO A 82 18.50 23.88 -1.99
N ILE A 83 18.20 25.17 -2.20
CA ILE A 83 19.16 26.27 -2.16
C ILE A 83 18.69 27.23 -1.07
N PRO A 84 19.55 27.60 -0.10
CA PRO A 84 19.20 28.61 0.90
C PRO A 84 18.81 29.92 0.21
N GLY A 85 17.54 30.33 0.34
CA GLY A 85 17.00 31.53 -0.31
C GLY A 85 16.56 31.37 -1.77
N GLY A 86 16.60 30.15 -2.34
CA GLY A 86 16.09 29.86 -3.68
C GLY A 86 14.57 29.58 -3.71
N PRO A 87 13.95 29.55 -4.90
CA PRO A 87 12.56 29.11 -5.04
C PRO A 87 12.45 27.65 -4.58
N GLY A 88 11.30 27.29 -4.00
CA GLY A 88 11.04 25.94 -3.53
C GLY A 88 11.07 24.92 -4.68
N LEU A 89 11.18 23.63 -4.34
CA LEU A 89 11.24 22.54 -5.33
C LEU A 89 10.08 22.55 -6.35
N TYR A 90 8.95 23.19 -6.03
CA TYR A 90 7.82 23.41 -6.94
C TYR A 90 8.19 24.14 -8.25
N ALA A 91 9.21 24.98 -8.26
CA ALA A 91 9.60 25.75 -9.45
C ALA A 91 10.43 24.92 -10.45
N PHE A 92 11.21 23.95 -9.96
CA PHE A 92 12.10 23.13 -10.80
C PHE A 92 11.37 21.99 -11.51
N VAL A 93 10.25 21.56 -10.94
CA VAL A 93 9.48 20.39 -11.39
C VAL A 93 8.76 20.61 -12.71
N PRO A 94 8.04 21.73 -12.95
CA PRO A 94 7.45 21.96 -14.26
C PRO A 94 8.51 22.05 -15.36
N ILE A 95 9.72 22.50 -15.03
CA ILE A 95 10.86 22.54 -15.96
C ILE A 95 11.31 21.11 -16.32
N ILE A 96 11.47 20.23 -15.32
CA ILE A 96 11.81 18.83 -15.55
C ILE A 96 10.71 18.11 -16.33
N SER A 97 9.45 18.33 -15.98
CA SER A 97 8.28 17.78 -16.69
C SER A 97 8.26 18.26 -18.15
N LEU A 98 8.53 19.55 -18.41
CA LEU A 98 8.63 20.10 -19.76
C LEU A 98 9.75 19.43 -20.57
N ILE A 99 10.92 19.21 -19.97
CA ILE A 99 12.04 18.51 -20.63
C ILE A 99 11.63 17.08 -21.01
N ILE A 100 10.97 16.35 -20.10
CA ILE A 100 10.49 14.99 -20.35
C ILE A 100 9.44 14.97 -21.48
N ILE A 101 8.51 15.93 -21.49
CA ILE A 101 7.51 16.07 -22.56
C ILE A 101 8.20 16.31 -23.90
N VAL A 102 9.14 17.26 -23.97
CA VAL A 102 9.88 17.57 -25.20
C VAL A 102 10.64 16.35 -25.69
N LEU A 103 11.26 15.57 -24.80
CA LEU A 103 11.93 14.32 -25.16
C LEU A 103 10.95 13.28 -25.73
N ILE A 104 9.78 13.09 -25.10
CA ILE A 104 8.74 12.15 -25.59
C ILE A 104 8.17 12.62 -26.94
N LEU A 105 7.97 13.91 -27.12
CA LEU A 105 7.43 14.46 -28.37
C LEU A 105 8.44 14.36 -29.52
N CYS A 106 9.73 14.62 -29.26
CA CYS A 106 10.79 14.60 -30.27
C CYS A 106 11.29 13.19 -30.62
N PHE A 107 11.39 12.28 -29.65
CA PHE A 107 12.02 10.96 -29.85
C PHE A 107 11.02 9.82 -30.01
N THR A 108 9.70 10.04 -29.94
CA THR A 108 8.71 8.96 -29.98
C THR A 108 7.62 9.17 -31.03
N THR A 109 7.43 8.18 -31.89
CA THR A 109 6.36 8.09 -32.91
C THR A 109 5.07 7.54 -32.31
N MET A 110 3.92 7.75 -32.97
CA MET A 110 2.60 7.37 -32.44
C MET A 110 2.40 5.86 -32.32
N ASP A 111 3.02 5.07 -33.20
CA ASP A 111 2.73 3.64 -33.37
C ASP A 111 3.84 2.70 -32.88
N GLU A 112 5.02 3.21 -32.50
CA GLU A 112 6.13 2.37 -31.99
C GLU A 112 6.28 2.49 -30.47
N GLU A 113 6.20 1.35 -29.78
CA GLU A 113 6.48 1.28 -28.35
C GLU A 113 7.99 1.44 -28.09
N PRO A 114 8.43 2.40 -27.26
CA PRO A 114 9.83 2.51 -26.89
C PRO A 114 10.26 1.27 -26.09
N ARG A 115 11.42 0.69 -26.41
CA ARG A 115 11.93 -0.54 -25.76
C ARG A 115 11.94 -0.48 -24.23
N PHE A 116 12.22 0.69 -23.66
CA PHE A 116 12.30 0.88 -22.21
C PHE A 116 11.05 1.54 -21.61
N TYR A 117 10.00 1.84 -22.40
CA TYR A 117 8.81 2.52 -21.88
C TYR A 117 8.13 1.71 -20.77
N LYS A 118 7.90 0.41 -20.99
CA LYS A 118 7.22 -0.43 -19.99
C LYS A 118 7.99 -0.51 -18.67
N LEU A 119 9.31 -0.50 -18.72
CA LEU A 119 10.19 -0.48 -17.55
C LEU A 119 10.14 0.88 -16.84
N ILE A 120 10.25 1.98 -17.58
CA ILE A 120 10.21 3.33 -17.00
C ILE A 120 8.82 3.62 -16.41
N ALA A 121 7.75 3.24 -17.12
CA ALA A 121 6.37 3.39 -16.67
C ALA A 121 6.09 2.53 -15.43
N SER A 122 6.55 1.29 -15.37
CA SER A 122 6.36 0.44 -14.18
C SER A 122 7.14 0.94 -12.97
N LEU A 123 8.40 1.39 -13.16
CA LEU A 123 9.21 1.96 -12.08
C LEU A 123 8.64 3.29 -11.56
N SER A 124 8.28 4.21 -12.48
CA SER A 124 7.65 5.48 -12.09
C SER A 124 6.29 5.26 -11.46
N GLY A 125 5.51 4.29 -11.94
CA GLY A 125 4.23 3.88 -11.36
C GLY A 125 4.39 3.34 -9.95
N PHE A 126 5.42 2.53 -9.73
CA PHE A 126 5.75 2.00 -8.41
C PHE A 126 6.12 3.13 -7.42
N VAL A 127 7.01 4.06 -7.83
CA VAL A 127 7.39 5.21 -6.99
C VAL A 127 6.18 6.09 -6.69
N MET A 128 5.34 6.37 -7.69
CA MET A 128 4.11 7.15 -7.51
C MET A 128 3.11 6.46 -6.56
N SER A 129 2.99 5.14 -6.65
CA SER A 129 2.13 4.36 -5.76
C SER A 129 2.59 4.43 -4.30
N ILE A 130 3.91 4.41 -4.05
CA ILE A 130 4.47 4.63 -2.72
C ILE A 130 4.11 6.05 -2.21
N GLY A 131 4.21 7.06 -3.07
CA GLY A 131 3.83 8.44 -2.74
C GLY A 131 2.36 8.54 -2.31
N TRP A 132 1.44 7.99 -3.11
CA TRP A 132 0.02 7.97 -2.77
C TRP A 132 -0.28 7.19 -1.49
N MET A 133 0.38 6.04 -1.30
CA MET A 133 0.26 5.26 -0.07
C MET A 133 0.68 6.08 1.15
N TYR A 134 1.76 6.85 1.05
CA TYR A 134 2.21 7.74 2.13
C TYR A 134 1.19 8.85 2.43
N CYS A 135 0.71 9.57 1.42
CA CYS A 135 -0.27 10.65 1.63
C CYS A 135 -1.57 10.12 2.24
N ILE A 136 -2.12 9.03 1.72
CA ILE A 136 -3.35 8.43 2.26
C ILE A 136 -3.12 7.92 3.68
N SER A 137 -1.97 7.30 3.96
CA SER A 137 -1.62 6.84 5.31
C SER A 137 -1.52 8.00 6.30
N ALA A 138 -0.90 9.12 5.90
CA ALA A 138 -0.79 10.32 6.74
C ALA A 138 -2.18 10.88 7.11
N GLU A 139 -3.05 11.06 6.13
CA GLU A 139 -4.43 11.53 6.38
C GLU A 139 -5.21 10.55 7.27
N ILE A 140 -5.05 9.24 7.09
CA ILE A 140 -5.67 8.23 7.96
C ILE A 140 -5.19 8.38 9.41
N VAL A 141 -3.89 8.56 9.63
CA VAL A 141 -3.34 8.76 10.98
C VAL A 141 -3.88 10.03 11.62
N ASP A 142 -4.01 11.11 10.86
CA ASP A 142 -4.57 12.38 11.36
C ASP A 142 -6.05 12.23 11.74
N VAL A 143 -6.85 11.55 10.92
CA VAL A 143 -8.26 11.26 11.23
C VAL A 143 -8.39 10.39 12.48
N ILE A 144 -7.53 9.39 12.65
CA ILE A 144 -7.56 8.50 13.82
C ILE A 144 -7.14 9.26 15.08
N THR A 145 -6.12 10.11 14.98
CA THR A 145 -5.70 11.04 16.04
C THR A 145 -6.86 11.92 16.49
N MET A 146 -7.59 12.51 15.53
CA MET A 146 -8.79 13.32 15.80
C MET A 146 -9.88 12.52 16.49
N ILE A 147 -10.15 11.28 16.06
CA ILE A 147 -11.12 10.39 16.72
C ILE A 147 -10.68 10.10 18.17
N GLY A 148 -9.39 9.85 18.41
CA GLY A 148 -8.85 9.63 19.75
C GLY A 148 -9.07 10.82 20.68
N VAL A 149 -8.84 12.04 20.19
CA VAL A 149 -9.09 13.27 20.94
C VAL A 149 -10.58 13.46 21.24
N VAL A 150 -11.48 13.19 20.29
CA VAL A 150 -12.92 13.37 20.47
C VAL A 150 -13.54 12.32 21.40
N THR A 151 -13.09 11.06 21.30
CA THR A 151 -13.64 9.93 22.06
C THR A 151 -12.97 9.75 23.43
N GLY A 152 -11.84 10.40 23.68
CA GLY A 152 -11.02 10.21 24.88
C GLY A 152 -10.32 8.86 24.96
N ILE A 153 -10.30 8.09 23.87
CA ILE A 153 -9.60 6.80 23.77
C ILE A 153 -8.13 7.07 23.43
N ASP A 154 -7.23 6.35 24.11
CA ASP A 154 -5.80 6.43 23.86
C ASP A 154 -5.46 6.09 22.39
N GLN A 155 -4.63 6.93 21.77
CA GLN A 155 -4.18 6.79 20.38
C GLN A 155 -3.46 5.46 20.17
N ALA A 156 -2.74 4.96 21.18
CA ALA A 156 -2.10 3.65 21.12
C ALA A 156 -3.13 2.53 20.93
N ILE A 157 -4.26 2.55 21.64
CA ILE A 157 -5.31 1.54 21.52
C ILE A 157 -5.97 1.60 20.13
N LEU A 158 -6.22 2.82 19.62
CA LEU A 158 -6.78 3.01 18.28
C LEU A 158 -5.84 2.53 17.17
N GLY A 159 -4.54 2.78 17.30
CA GLY A 159 -3.53 2.25 16.38
C GLY A 159 -3.43 0.72 16.42
N LEU A 160 -3.46 0.15 17.63
CA LEU A 160 -3.42 -1.31 17.84
C LEU A 160 -4.66 -2.04 17.32
N THR A 161 -5.79 -1.36 17.18
CA THR A 161 -7.05 -1.95 16.76
C THR A 161 -7.36 -1.61 15.30
N ILE A 162 -7.72 -0.36 15.02
CA ILE A 162 -8.23 0.07 13.70
C ILE A 162 -7.16 -0.03 12.64
N ILE A 163 -5.96 0.51 12.89
CA ILE A 163 -4.86 0.52 11.90
C ILE A 163 -4.34 -0.90 11.67
N ALA A 164 -4.12 -1.65 12.76
CA ALA A 164 -3.66 -3.03 12.68
C ALA A 164 -4.66 -3.93 11.93
N TRP A 165 -5.96 -3.84 12.24
CA TRP A 165 -6.99 -4.59 11.51
C TRP A 165 -7.07 -4.18 10.04
N ALA A 166 -7.03 -2.88 9.74
CA ALA A 166 -7.11 -2.40 8.36
C ALA A 166 -6.01 -3.03 7.50
N ASN A 167 -4.76 -3.05 8.00
CA ASN A 167 -3.64 -3.67 7.29
C ASN A 167 -3.79 -5.19 7.16
N SER A 168 -4.19 -5.89 8.22
CA SER A 168 -4.35 -7.36 8.16
C SER A 168 -5.51 -7.82 7.27
N VAL A 169 -6.59 -7.04 7.18
CA VAL A 169 -7.73 -7.36 6.31
C VAL A 169 -7.36 -7.21 4.84
N SER A 170 -6.59 -6.19 4.46
CA SER A 170 -6.10 -6.05 3.08
C SER A 170 -5.19 -7.21 2.68
N ASP A 171 -4.29 -7.62 3.58
CA ASP A 171 -3.40 -8.76 3.35
C ASP A 171 -4.20 -10.06 3.20
N LEU A 172 -5.21 -10.28 4.05
CA LEU A 172 -6.09 -11.46 3.97
C LEU A 172 -6.84 -11.55 2.62
N ILE A 173 -7.31 -10.41 2.09
CA ILE A 173 -8.01 -10.37 0.80
C ILE A 173 -7.04 -10.74 -0.34
N ALA A 174 -5.82 -10.18 -0.32
CA ALA A 174 -4.79 -10.48 -1.30
C ALA A 174 -4.34 -11.95 -1.25
N ASP A 175 -4.05 -12.46 -0.06
CA ASP A 175 -3.64 -13.86 0.15
C ASP A 175 -4.74 -14.84 -0.25
N ARG A 176 -6.00 -14.52 0.04
CA ARG A 176 -7.15 -15.31 -0.41
C ARG A 176 -7.24 -15.33 -1.94
N ALA A 177 -7.00 -14.22 -2.61
CA ALA A 177 -7.03 -14.15 -4.08
C ALA A 177 -5.94 -15.04 -4.69
N ILE A 178 -4.71 -14.95 -4.20
CA ILE A 178 -3.56 -15.77 -4.65
C ILE A 178 -3.80 -17.25 -4.35
N ALA A 179 -4.32 -17.59 -3.16
CA ALA A 179 -4.64 -18.96 -2.80
C ALA A 179 -5.72 -19.58 -3.71
N ARG A 180 -6.74 -18.79 -4.12
CA ARG A 180 -7.79 -19.24 -5.03
C ARG A 180 -7.27 -19.52 -6.45
N GLN A 181 -6.19 -18.87 -6.85
CA GLN A 181 -5.48 -19.13 -8.11
C GLN A 181 -4.61 -20.41 -8.07
N GLY A 182 -4.59 -21.14 -6.94
CA GLY A 182 -3.81 -22.36 -6.77
C GLY A 182 -2.43 -22.15 -6.16
N PHE A 183 -2.02 -20.90 -5.93
CA PHE A 183 -0.70 -20.55 -5.38
C PHE A 183 -0.71 -20.47 -3.84
N CYS A 184 -1.25 -21.49 -3.17
CA CYS A 184 -1.37 -21.53 -1.70
C CYS A 184 -0.02 -21.38 -0.98
N ARG A 185 1.06 -21.96 -1.53
CA ARG A 185 2.42 -21.81 -0.97
C ARG A 185 2.93 -20.38 -1.01
N MET A 186 2.58 -19.63 -2.06
CA MET A 186 2.94 -18.22 -2.18
C MET A 186 2.14 -17.38 -1.19
N ALA A 187 0.82 -17.62 -1.07
CA ALA A 187 -0.03 -16.93 -0.09
C ALA A 187 0.46 -17.14 1.36
N MET A 188 0.91 -18.36 1.71
CA MET A 188 1.52 -18.60 3.03
C MET A 188 2.80 -17.80 3.25
N ALA A 189 3.67 -17.75 2.24
CA ALA A 189 4.93 -17.01 2.34
C ALA A 189 4.66 -15.50 2.50
N ALA A 190 3.64 -14.97 1.82
CA ALA A 190 3.20 -13.58 1.95
C ALA A 190 2.61 -13.30 3.35
N ALA A 191 1.67 -14.14 3.82
CA ALA A 191 1.04 -14.00 5.14
C ALA A 191 2.04 -14.00 6.33
N LEU A 192 3.16 -14.71 6.19
CA LEU A 192 4.22 -14.75 7.21
C LEU A 192 5.30 -13.70 6.97
N GLY A 193 5.66 -13.48 5.71
CA GLY A 193 6.72 -12.55 5.32
C GLY A 193 6.34 -11.10 5.55
N GLY A 194 5.08 -10.72 5.32
CA GLY A 194 4.59 -9.35 5.49
C GLY A 194 4.79 -8.81 6.91
N PRO A 195 4.22 -9.45 7.94
CA PRO A 195 4.42 -9.03 9.33
C PRO A 195 5.88 -9.06 9.79
N LEU A 196 6.67 -10.07 9.35
CA LEU A 196 8.10 -10.14 9.66
C LEU A 196 8.88 -8.97 9.04
N PHE A 197 8.61 -8.64 7.78
CA PHE A 197 9.21 -7.49 7.09
C PHE A 197 8.82 -6.18 7.79
N ASN A 198 7.55 -6.00 8.15
CA ASN A 198 7.08 -4.83 8.88
C ASN A 198 7.75 -4.70 10.25
N LEU A 199 8.02 -5.80 10.94
CA LEU A 199 8.77 -5.77 12.20
C LEU A 199 10.24 -5.38 11.98
N LEU A 200 10.93 -5.96 10.99
CA LEU A 200 12.34 -5.64 10.74
C LEU A 200 12.54 -4.19 10.27
N ILE A 201 11.75 -3.76 9.29
CA ILE A 201 11.87 -2.46 8.65
C ILE A 201 11.16 -1.38 9.46
N GLY A 202 9.93 -1.64 9.91
CA GLY A 202 9.11 -0.67 10.63
C GLY A 202 9.50 -0.50 12.10
N PHE A 203 9.88 -1.57 12.80
CA PHE A 203 10.37 -1.47 14.18
C PHE A 203 11.90 -1.44 14.19
N GLY A 204 12.60 -2.41 13.61
CA GLY A 204 14.06 -2.55 13.73
C GLY A 204 14.90 -1.39 13.17
N LEU A 205 14.57 -0.86 11.99
CA LEU A 205 15.37 0.23 11.39
C LEU A 205 15.31 1.54 12.18
N PRO A 206 14.13 2.07 12.60
CA PRO A 206 14.08 3.29 13.41
C PRO A 206 14.89 3.22 14.70
N PHE A 207 14.84 2.11 15.45
CA PHE A 207 15.65 1.93 16.66
C PHE A 207 17.15 1.89 16.35
N THR A 208 17.55 1.25 15.24
CA THR A 208 18.94 1.21 14.80
C THR A 208 19.45 2.62 14.45
N ILE A 209 18.64 3.40 13.74
CA ILE A 209 18.95 4.79 13.38
C ILE A 209 19.01 5.67 14.63
N ALA A 210 18.07 5.53 15.58
CA ALA A 210 18.06 6.30 16.82
C ALA A 210 19.33 6.03 17.65
N LYS A 211 19.74 4.76 17.75
CA LYS A 211 20.97 4.36 18.43
C LYS A 211 22.22 4.93 17.75
N LEU A 212 22.28 4.92 16.42
CA LEU A 212 23.38 5.53 15.67
C LEU A 212 23.46 7.06 15.86
N LYS A 213 22.33 7.72 16.12
CA LYS A 213 22.26 9.15 16.46
C LYS A 213 22.55 9.45 17.94
N GLY A 214 22.86 8.43 18.75
CA GLY A 214 23.16 8.59 20.19
C GLY A 214 21.94 8.86 21.06
N SER A 215 20.73 8.55 20.57
CA SER A 215 19.49 8.64 21.36
C SER A 215 19.10 7.25 21.87
N ASP A 216 19.03 7.09 23.19
CA ASP A 216 18.46 5.89 23.80
C ASP A 216 16.93 6.05 23.84
N VAL A 217 16.22 5.21 23.09
CA VAL A 217 14.75 5.16 23.13
C VAL A 217 14.36 4.10 24.16
N PRO A 218 13.87 4.48 25.36
CA PRO A 218 13.47 3.51 26.37
C PRO A 218 12.24 2.72 25.90
N ILE A 219 12.34 1.40 25.91
CA ILE A 219 11.21 0.51 25.63
C ILE A 219 10.51 0.24 26.97
N ALA A 220 9.37 0.89 27.19
CA ALA A 220 8.52 0.60 28.33
C ALA A 220 7.73 -0.69 28.06
N PHE A 221 8.04 -1.76 28.79
CA PHE A 221 7.24 -2.98 28.76
C PHE A 221 6.03 -2.80 29.68
N ASN A 222 4.85 -2.68 29.07
CA ASN A 222 3.58 -2.78 29.77
C ASN A 222 3.07 -4.24 29.73
N SER A 223 2.18 -4.62 30.63
CA SER A 223 1.59 -5.97 30.71
C SER A 223 0.90 -6.36 29.40
N VAL A 224 0.28 -5.38 28.73
CA VAL A 224 -0.31 -5.54 27.38
C VAL A 224 0.76 -5.89 26.33
N SER A 225 1.91 -5.22 26.35
CA SER A 225 3.01 -5.47 25.40
C SER A 225 3.60 -6.87 25.57
N LEU A 226 3.67 -7.36 26.82
CA LEU A 226 4.16 -8.71 27.13
C LEU A 226 3.19 -9.78 26.60
N ILE A 227 1.89 -9.60 26.79
CA ILE A 227 0.85 -10.47 26.21
C ILE A 227 0.95 -10.49 24.67
N MET A 228 1.17 -9.34 24.04
CA MET A 228 1.34 -9.27 22.58
C MET A 228 2.54 -10.07 22.08
N VAL A 229 3.71 -9.86 22.70
CA VAL A 229 4.95 -10.55 22.29
C VAL A 229 4.82 -12.06 22.51
N THR A 230 4.22 -12.49 23.61
CA THR A 230 4.06 -13.93 23.92
C THR A 230 3.12 -14.62 22.94
N PHE A 231 1.94 -14.07 22.65
CA PHE A 231 1.01 -14.64 21.66
C PHE A 231 1.58 -14.60 20.24
N MET A 232 2.31 -13.55 19.88
CA MET A 232 3.04 -13.47 18.60
C MET A 232 4.10 -14.58 18.49
N PHE A 233 4.85 -14.83 19.56
CA PHE A 233 5.86 -15.88 19.59
C PHE A 233 5.23 -17.28 19.50
N ILE A 234 4.14 -17.52 20.21
CA ILE A 234 3.38 -18.79 20.16
C ILE A 234 2.85 -19.05 18.74
N SER A 235 2.24 -18.05 18.09
CA SER A 235 1.69 -18.19 16.74
C SER A 235 2.79 -18.43 15.70
N LEU A 236 3.95 -17.75 15.84
CA LEU A 236 5.10 -17.94 14.97
C LEU A 236 5.74 -19.32 15.13
N LEU A 237 5.94 -19.78 16.37
CA LEU A 237 6.48 -21.11 16.66
C LEU A 237 5.55 -22.20 16.12
N PHE A 238 4.25 -22.09 16.42
CA PHE A 238 3.27 -23.05 15.94
C PHE A 238 3.25 -23.11 14.41
N THR A 239 3.34 -21.97 13.73
CA THR A 239 3.45 -21.94 12.26
C THR A 239 4.72 -22.61 11.76
N THR A 240 5.87 -22.25 12.33
CA THR A 240 7.17 -22.78 11.91
C THR A 240 7.22 -24.31 12.06
N VAL A 241 6.77 -24.83 13.21
CA VAL A 241 6.71 -26.28 13.46
C VAL A 241 5.79 -26.98 12.46
N ASN A 242 4.60 -26.43 12.21
CA ASN A 242 3.67 -27.01 11.23
C ASN A 242 4.22 -26.99 9.80
N LEU A 243 4.92 -25.93 9.41
CA LEU A 243 5.55 -25.84 8.09
C LEU A 243 6.66 -26.89 7.92
N LEU A 244 7.50 -27.10 8.94
CA LEU A 244 8.57 -28.08 8.93
C LEU A 244 8.04 -29.52 8.92
N VAL A 245 7.01 -29.81 9.72
CA VAL A 245 6.46 -31.17 9.87
C VAL A 245 5.56 -31.56 8.69
N PHE A 246 4.70 -30.66 8.22
CA PHE A 246 3.70 -30.97 7.18
C PHE A 246 4.15 -30.60 5.76
N ARG A 247 5.41 -30.17 5.57
CA ARG A 247 5.98 -29.77 4.26
C ARG A 247 5.05 -28.83 3.47
N ALA A 248 4.54 -27.81 4.15
CA ALA A 248 3.59 -26.83 3.58
C ALA A 248 2.26 -27.41 3.04
N ASN A 249 1.85 -28.61 3.48
CA ASN A 249 0.51 -29.14 3.22
C ASN A 249 -0.45 -28.74 4.35
N LEU A 250 -1.02 -27.55 4.24
CA LEU A 250 -1.97 -27.07 5.23
C LEU A 250 -3.33 -27.74 5.10
N LYS A 251 -3.76 -28.41 6.17
CA LYS A 251 -5.13 -28.92 6.33
C LYS A 251 -6.01 -27.82 6.94
N ARG A 252 -7.32 -27.89 6.72
CA ARG A 252 -8.31 -26.96 7.31
C ARG A 252 -8.19 -26.83 8.85
N VAL A 253 -7.71 -27.88 9.51
CA VAL A 253 -7.47 -27.94 10.96
C VAL A 253 -6.44 -26.89 11.41
N TYR A 254 -5.39 -26.64 10.62
CA TYR A 254 -4.38 -25.62 10.96
C TYR A 254 -4.99 -24.22 11.03
N GLY A 255 -5.83 -23.87 10.05
CA GLY A 255 -6.55 -22.59 10.04
C GLY A 255 -7.49 -22.44 11.24
N LEU A 256 -8.19 -23.51 11.62
CA LEU A 256 -9.07 -23.49 12.80
C LEU A 256 -8.30 -23.24 14.10
N ILE A 257 -7.15 -23.90 14.28
CA ILE A 257 -6.29 -23.70 15.46
C ILE A 257 -5.76 -22.26 15.49
N MET A 258 -5.35 -21.69 14.36
CA MET A 258 -4.89 -20.31 14.29
C MET A 258 -5.97 -19.29 14.66
N ILE A 259 -7.20 -19.52 14.18
CA ILE A 259 -8.34 -18.69 14.57
C ILE A 259 -8.58 -18.80 16.08
N ALA A 260 -8.49 -20.01 16.66
CA ALA A 260 -8.66 -20.20 18.10
C ALA A 260 -7.58 -19.46 18.92
N ILE A 261 -6.31 -19.51 18.51
CA ILE A 261 -5.21 -18.76 19.14
C ILE A 261 -5.47 -17.25 19.06
N TYR A 262 -5.94 -16.75 17.91
CA TYR A 262 -6.29 -15.34 17.72
C TYR A 262 -7.46 -14.89 18.60
N PHE A 263 -8.52 -15.71 18.72
CA PHE A 263 -9.63 -15.41 19.64
C PHE A 263 -9.19 -15.41 21.10
N ALA A 264 -8.35 -16.36 21.51
CA ALA A 264 -7.78 -16.37 22.86
C ALA A 264 -6.99 -15.08 23.12
N PHE A 265 -6.12 -14.69 22.18
CA PHE A 265 -5.38 -13.43 22.24
C PHE A 265 -6.28 -12.20 22.42
N LEU A 266 -7.36 -12.09 21.65
CA LEU A 266 -8.32 -10.98 21.80
C LEU A 266 -8.96 -10.94 23.19
N VAL A 267 -9.34 -12.09 23.74
CA VAL A 267 -9.93 -12.19 25.09
C VAL A 267 -8.91 -11.75 26.14
N PHE A 268 -7.66 -12.23 26.07
CA PHE A 268 -6.60 -11.83 27.02
C PHE A 268 -6.28 -10.34 26.95
N ILE A 269 -6.23 -9.75 25.76
CA ILE A 269 -6.06 -8.29 25.61
C ILE A 269 -7.22 -7.53 26.23
N LEU A 270 -8.47 -7.95 25.97
CA LEU A 270 -9.65 -7.26 26.50
C LEU A 270 -9.69 -7.31 28.04
N LEU A 271 -9.33 -8.46 28.61
CA LEU A 271 -9.25 -8.64 30.07
C LEU A 271 -8.13 -7.80 30.70
N SER A 272 -7.00 -7.66 30.02
CA SER A 272 -5.90 -6.78 30.46
C SER A 272 -6.28 -5.30 30.33
N ALA A 273 -6.92 -4.91 29.23
CA ALA A 273 -7.35 -3.52 29.00
C ALA A 273 -8.43 -3.06 29.99
N THR A 274 -9.29 -3.96 30.47
CA THR A 274 -10.33 -3.67 31.48
C THR A 274 -9.80 -3.65 32.91
N ASN A 275 -8.47 -3.74 33.13
CA ASN A 275 -7.84 -3.84 34.46
C ASN A 275 -8.34 -5.02 35.31
N VAL A 276 -8.99 -6.02 34.70
CA VAL A 276 -9.47 -7.24 35.41
C VAL A 276 -8.30 -8.20 35.64
N LEU A 277 -7.32 -8.23 34.72
CA LEU A 277 -6.01 -8.86 34.92
C LEU A 277 -4.93 -7.77 35.05
N ASN A 278 -4.68 -7.31 36.28
CA ASN A 278 -3.46 -6.57 36.60
C ASN A 278 -2.38 -7.57 37.01
N TRP A 279 -1.53 -7.92 36.06
CA TRP A 279 -0.26 -8.57 36.36
C TRP A 279 0.83 -7.52 36.16
N ILE A 280 1.39 -7.09 37.30
CA ILE A 280 2.46 -6.09 37.50
C ILE A 280 1.97 -4.64 37.41
#